data_AF-A0A948DGT2-F1
#
_entry.id   AF-A0A948DGT2-F1
#
_cell.length_a   1.000
_cell.length_b   1.000
_cell.length_c   1.000
_cell.angle_alpha   90.00
_cell.angle_beta   90.00
_cell.angle_gamma   90.00
#
_symmetry.space_group_name_H-M   'P 1'
#
loop_
_entity.id
_entity.type
_entity.pdbx_description
1 polymer ?
#
loop_
_entity_poly.entity_id
_entity_poly.type
_entity_poly.pdbx_seq_one_letter_code
_entity_poly.pdbx_strand_id
1 'polypeptide(L)'
;MLDLLKRLYAKTEELKGRKLLIVLAFVFISFTLIGVLGGYFINRRLNKDEKSNNQTQVTAPAEERKYYEGKVLYSNPELYPLENVSYSLNDSSGKTLYFLRANDQKLSLAENLNVRIYGRVSKMQDGKTDVIDVSEVVIKNASD
;
A
#
# COMPACT_ATOMS: atom_id res chain seq x y z
N MET A 1 27.90 24.50 29.87
CA MET A 1 27.11 24.50 28.61
C MET A 1 26.98 25.92 28.04
N LEU A 2 26.55 26.90 28.85
CA LEU A 2 26.45 28.32 28.46
C LEU A 2 27.78 28.96 27.99
N ASP A 3 28.92 28.58 28.58
CA ASP A 3 30.24 29.11 28.16
C ASP A 3 30.67 28.64 26.76
N LEU A 4 30.23 27.45 26.33
CA LEU A 4 30.50 26.96 24.98
C LEU A 4 29.70 27.76 23.94
N LEU A 5 28.44 28.05 24.23
CA LEU A 5 27.57 28.88 23.41
C LEU A 5 28.07 30.32 23.31
N LYS A 6 28.51 30.92 24.43
CA LYS A 6 29.10 32.27 24.44
C LYS A 6 30.39 32.35 23.62
N ARG A 7 31.26 31.33 23.72
CA ARG A 7 32.49 31.25 22.91
C ARG A 7 32.19 31.04 21.43
N LEU A 8 31.16 30.27 21.10
CA LEU A 8 30.70 30.11 19.72
C LEU A 8 30.20 31.45 19.16
N TYR A 9 29.32 32.12 19.91
CA TYR A 9 28.73 33.41 19.53
C TYR A 9 29.80 34.46 19.24
N ALA A 10 30.75 34.64 20.15
CA ALA A 10 31.87 35.58 19.99
C ALA A 10 32.72 35.26 18.74
N LYS A 11 32.97 33.96 18.46
CA LYS A 11 33.70 33.54 17.25
C LYS A 11 32.91 33.76 15.96
N THR A 12 31.59 33.56 15.99
CA THR A 12 30.72 33.83 14.82
C THR A 12 30.55 35.31 14.54
N GLU A 13 30.62 36.17 15.54
CA GLU A 13 30.54 37.63 15.36
C GLU A 13 31.79 38.21 14.66
N GLU A 14 32.94 37.53 14.82
CA GLU A 14 34.20 37.83 14.13
C GLU A 14 34.19 37.41 12.64
N LEU A 15 33.28 36.51 12.25
CA LEU A 15 33.11 36.03 10.89
C LEU A 15 32.32 37.04 10.03
N LYS A 16 33.04 37.97 9.40
CA LYS A 16 32.47 38.96 8.46
C LYS A 16 32.98 38.80 7.02
N GLY A 17 32.21 39.27 6.06
CA GLY A 17 32.59 39.35 4.64
C GLY A 17 32.75 37.99 3.96
N ARG A 18 33.84 37.79 3.20
CA ARG A 18 34.06 36.61 2.33
C ARG A 18 34.07 35.28 3.11
N LYS A 19 34.55 35.28 4.35
CA LYS A 19 34.57 34.09 5.20
C LYS A 19 33.16 33.65 5.63
N LEU A 20 32.25 34.61 5.86
CA LEU A 20 30.85 34.33 6.17
C LEU A 20 30.16 33.63 4.99
N LEU A 21 30.41 34.10 3.77
CA LEU A 21 29.87 33.49 2.55
C LEU A 21 30.39 32.06 2.36
N ILE A 22 31.66 31.80 2.66
CA ILE A 22 32.25 30.45 2.58
C ILE A 22 31.61 29.51 3.62
N VAL A 23 31.46 29.97 4.86
CA VAL A 23 30.79 29.18 5.91
C VAL A 23 29.34 28.91 5.55
N LEU A 24 28.61 29.90 5.04
CA LEU A 24 27.23 29.75 4.62
C LEU A 24 27.10 28.74 3.47
N ALA A 25 27.97 28.82 2.46
CA ALA A 25 28.00 27.87 1.35
C ALA A 25 28.29 26.45 1.85
N PHE A 26 29.24 26.30 2.79
CA PHE A 26 29.58 25.00 3.36
C PHE A 26 28.41 24.40 4.15
N VAL A 27 27.73 25.21 4.96
CA VAL A 27 26.52 24.79 5.70
C VAL A 27 25.42 24.39 4.72
N PHE A 28 25.15 25.21 3.71
CA PHE A 28 24.12 24.93 2.71
C PHE A 28 24.36 23.61 1.97
N ILE A 29 25.59 23.39 1.49
CA ILE A 29 25.96 22.14 0.80
C ILE A 29 25.82 20.95 1.75
N SER A 30 26.28 21.08 2.99
CA SER A 30 26.21 20.01 3.98
C SER A 30 24.76 19.60 4.28
N PHE A 31 23.88 20.56 4.54
CA PHE A 31 22.46 20.29 4.79
C PHE A 31 21.74 19.77 3.55
N THR A 32 22.08 20.25 2.35
CA THR A 32 21.53 19.73 1.09
C THR A 32 21.92 18.26 0.90
N LEU A 33 23.18 17.90 1.13
CA LEU A 33 23.66 16.53 1.01
C LEU A 33 22.95 15.60 1.99
N ILE A 34 22.80 16.04 3.25
CA ILE A 34 22.06 15.29 4.28
C ILE A 34 20.59 15.13 3.88
N GLY A 35 19.96 16.18 3.36
CA GLY A 35 18.58 16.13 2.89
C GLY A 35 18.38 15.16 1.73
N VAL A 36 19.29 15.15 0.74
CA VAL A 36 19.28 14.21 -0.39
C VAL A 36 19.50 12.77 0.08
N LEU A 37 20.48 12.54 0.96
CA LEU A 37 20.78 11.21 1.53
C LEU A 37 19.62 10.70 2.39
N GLY A 38 19.03 11.56 3.21
CA GLY A 38 17.86 11.26 4.03
C GLY A 38 16.63 10.95 3.18
N GLY A 39 16.38 11.76 2.14
CA GLY A 39 15.31 11.54 1.17
C GLY A 39 15.48 10.21 0.43
N TYR A 40 16.70 9.86 0.00
CA TYR A 40 16.98 8.57 -0.64
C TYR A 40 16.79 7.39 0.32
N PHE A 41 17.18 7.53 1.58
CA PHE A 41 16.97 6.50 2.60
C PHE A 41 15.48 6.27 2.91
N ILE A 42 14.72 7.36 3.03
CA ILE A 42 13.27 7.33 3.21
C ILE A 42 12.61 6.69 1.99
N ASN A 43 12.95 7.12 0.77
CA ASN A 43 12.44 6.55 -0.46
C ASN A 43 12.75 5.04 -0.57
N ARG A 44 13.97 4.61 -0.20
CA ARG A 44 14.34 3.19 -0.16
C ARG A 44 13.56 2.39 0.90
N ARG A 45 13.10 3.04 1.99
CA ARG A 45 12.29 2.41 3.04
C ARG A 45 10.81 2.34 2.64
N LEU A 46 10.29 3.33 1.94
CA LEU A 46 8.92 3.34 1.41
C LEU A 46 8.77 2.41 0.19
N ASN A 47 9.77 2.33 -0.70
CA ASN A 47 9.82 1.32 -1.78
C ASN A 47 10.09 -0.11 -1.29
N LYS A 48 10.37 -0.31 0.01
CA LYS A 48 10.58 -1.67 0.56
C LYS A 48 9.27 -2.42 0.79
N ASP A 49 8.11 -1.75 0.69
CA ASP A 49 6.79 -2.39 0.71
C ASP A 49 6.23 -2.65 -0.70
N GLU A 50 6.89 -2.16 -1.76
CA GLU A 50 6.77 -2.71 -3.11
C GLU A 50 7.88 -3.76 -3.36
N LYS A 51 7.96 -4.76 -2.49
CA LYS A 51 8.59 -6.02 -2.91
C LYS A 51 7.68 -6.65 -3.96
N SER A 52 7.91 -6.27 -5.22
CA SER A 52 7.80 -7.23 -6.32
C SER A 52 8.55 -8.47 -5.86
N ASN A 53 7.79 -9.48 -5.49
CA ASN A 53 8.28 -10.73 -4.99
C ASN A 53 8.92 -11.44 -6.20
N ASN A 54 10.18 -11.10 -6.51
CA ASN A 54 11.08 -11.95 -7.28
C ASN A 54 11.47 -13.13 -6.38
N GLN A 55 10.46 -13.89 -5.94
CA GLN A 55 10.63 -15.29 -5.62
C GLN A 55 10.75 -15.98 -6.97
N THR A 56 11.95 -16.51 -7.21
CA THR A 56 12.26 -17.64 -8.06
C THR A 56 11.17 -17.99 -9.07
N GLN A 57 11.44 -17.73 -10.36
CA GLN A 57 10.69 -18.27 -11.49
C GLN A 57 10.59 -19.80 -11.36
N VAL A 58 9.59 -20.28 -10.65
CA VAL A 58 8.83 -21.44 -11.06
C VAL A 58 7.72 -20.82 -11.89
N THR A 59 7.84 -20.92 -13.21
CA THR A 59 6.80 -20.56 -14.16
C THR A 59 5.60 -21.48 -13.90
N ALA A 60 4.82 -21.18 -12.86
CA ALA A 60 3.40 -21.52 -12.88
C ALA A 60 2.82 -20.68 -14.03
N PRO A 61 2.03 -21.28 -14.93
CA PRO A 61 1.41 -20.53 -16.03
C PRO A 61 0.71 -19.32 -15.41
N ALA A 62 0.92 -18.14 -15.99
CA ALA A 62 0.26 -16.92 -15.57
C ALA A 62 -1.24 -17.19 -15.61
N GLU A 63 -1.83 -17.50 -14.45
CA GLU A 63 -3.27 -17.62 -14.32
C GLU A 63 -3.83 -16.27 -14.75
N GLU A 64 -4.52 -16.28 -15.90
CA GLU A 64 -5.18 -15.11 -16.42
C GLU A 64 -6.00 -14.49 -15.30
N ARG A 65 -5.75 -13.21 -15.00
CA ARG A 65 -6.58 -12.45 -14.06
C ARG A 65 -8.00 -12.46 -14.59
N LYS A 66 -8.85 -13.29 -13.99
CA LYS A 66 -10.27 -13.36 -14.34
C LYS A 66 -10.99 -12.23 -13.63
N TYR A 67 -12.01 -11.70 -14.30
CA TYR A 67 -12.93 -10.76 -13.71
C TYR A 67 -14.28 -11.42 -13.48
N TYR A 68 -14.93 -11.01 -12.41
CA TYR A 68 -16.26 -11.48 -12.03
C TYR A 68 -17.14 -10.29 -11.71
N GLU A 69 -18.40 -10.35 -12.10
CA GLU A 69 -19.35 -9.26 -11.90
C GLU A 69 -20.47 -9.69 -10.97
N GLY A 70 -20.91 -8.76 -10.12
CA GLY A 70 -21.97 -9.01 -9.18
C GLY A 70 -22.06 -7.94 -8.12
N LYS A 71 -22.90 -8.20 -7.12
CA LYS A 71 -23.09 -7.34 -5.96
C LYS A 71 -22.26 -7.84 -4.80
N VAL A 72 -21.51 -6.96 -4.15
CA VAL A 72 -20.78 -7.31 -2.92
C VAL A 72 -21.74 -7.30 -1.75
N LEU A 73 -21.81 -8.40 -1.00
CA LEU A 73 -22.58 -8.50 0.24
C LEU A 73 -21.68 -8.91 1.39
N TYR A 74 -21.97 -8.41 2.59
CA TYR A 74 -21.29 -8.85 3.81
C TYR A 74 -21.62 -10.31 4.11
N SER A 75 -20.59 -11.07 4.49
CA SER A 75 -20.70 -12.47 4.94
C SER A 75 -20.13 -12.54 6.35
N ASN A 76 -20.86 -13.16 7.28
CA ASN A 76 -20.43 -13.27 8.68
C ASN A 76 -19.08 -14.03 8.77
N PRO A 77 -17.99 -13.38 9.23
CA PRO A 77 -16.68 -14.03 9.37
C PRO A 77 -16.66 -15.16 10.40
N GLU A 78 -17.58 -15.17 11.37
CA GLU A 78 -17.68 -16.25 12.37
C GLU A 78 -18.03 -17.61 11.74
N LEU A 79 -18.63 -17.61 10.56
CA LEU A 79 -18.91 -18.83 9.80
C LEU A 79 -17.64 -19.38 9.11
N TYR A 80 -16.60 -18.55 8.96
CA TYR A 80 -15.35 -18.88 8.27
C TYR A 80 -14.12 -18.35 9.04
N PRO A 81 -13.94 -18.73 10.32
CA PRO A 81 -12.96 -18.10 11.21
C PRO A 81 -11.50 -18.31 10.80
N LEU A 82 -11.24 -19.29 9.92
CA LEU A 82 -9.89 -19.63 9.44
C LEU A 82 -9.59 -19.07 8.03
N GLU A 83 -10.59 -18.49 7.35
CA GLU A 83 -10.49 -18.14 5.93
C GLU A 83 -10.32 -16.64 5.68
N ASN A 84 -10.51 -15.80 6.70
CA ASN A 84 -10.52 -14.33 6.60
C ASN A 84 -11.44 -13.81 5.47
N VAL A 85 -12.59 -14.47 5.34
CA VAL A 85 -13.64 -14.11 4.39
C VAL A 85 -14.67 -13.26 5.12
N SER A 86 -15.01 -12.12 4.55
CA SER A 86 -15.98 -11.18 5.14
C SER A 86 -17.01 -10.68 4.14
N TYR A 87 -16.89 -11.06 2.87
CA TYR A 87 -17.79 -10.64 1.80
C TYR A 87 -18.02 -11.76 0.79
N SER A 88 -19.11 -11.66 0.04
CA SER A 88 -19.44 -12.52 -1.08
C SER A 88 -19.82 -11.71 -2.31
N LEU A 89 -19.56 -12.26 -3.48
CA LEU A 89 -20.02 -11.72 -4.76
C LEU A 89 -21.28 -12.49 -5.17
N ASN A 90 -22.39 -11.78 -5.29
CA ASN A 90 -23.68 -12.37 -5.63
C ASN A 90 -24.13 -11.93 -7.02
N ASP A 91 -24.82 -12.81 -7.73
CA ASP A 91 -25.42 -12.47 -9.02
C ASP A 91 -26.71 -11.63 -8.88
N SER A 92 -27.34 -11.28 -10.01
CA SER A 92 -28.59 -10.52 -10.03
C SER A 92 -29.79 -11.27 -9.43
N SER A 93 -29.71 -12.59 -9.28
CA SER A 93 -30.72 -13.43 -8.61
C SER A 93 -30.50 -13.52 -7.09
N GLY A 94 -29.41 -12.95 -6.58
CA GLY A 94 -29.03 -13.02 -5.17
C GLY A 94 -28.24 -14.28 -4.80
N LYS A 95 -27.91 -15.14 -5.76
CA LYS A 95 -27.12 -16.34 -5.53
C LYS A 95 -25.65 -15.98 -5.35
N THR A 96 -25.02 -16.55 -4.33
CA THR A 96 -23.57 -16.42 -4.10
C THR A 96 -22.79 -17.12 -5.21
N LEU A 97 -21.97 -16.35 -5.93
CA LEU A 97 -21.05 -16.84 -6.95
C LEU A 97 -19.71 -17.24 -6.32
N TYR A 98 -19.13 -16.33 -5.53
CA TYR A 98 -17.81 -16.50 -4.93
C TYR A 98 -17.74 -15.83 -3.56
N PHE A 99 -16.92 -16.40 -2.67
CA PHE A 99 -16.48 -15.70 -1.48
C PHE A 99 -15.32 -14.76 -1.81
N LEU A 100 -15.20 -13.67 -1.06
CA LEU A 100 -14.24 -12.62 -1.31
C LEU A 100 -13.34 -12.43 -0.10
N ARG A 101 -12.03 -12.39 -0.36
CA ARG A 101 -10.99 -12.06 0.62
C ARG A 101 -10.16 -10.90 0.12
N ALA A 102 -9.91 -9.93 1.00
CA ALA A 102 -9.03 -8.80 0.76
C ALA A 102 -8.23 -8.49 2.03
N ASN A 103 -6.99 -8.03 1.86
CA ASN A 103 -6.13 -7.60 2.97
C ASN A 103 -6.36 -6.13 3.34
N ASP A 104 -7.17 -5.40 2.58
CA ASP A 104 -7.45 -3.97 2.73
C ASP A 104 -8.97 -3.73 2.84
N GLN A 105 -9.34 -2.45 3.00
CA GLN A 105 -10.73 -2.02 3.19
C GLN A 105 -11.52 -1.87 1.87
N LYS A 106 -11.02 -2.35 0.72
CA LYS A 106 -11.69 -2.08 -0.57
C LYS A 106 -13.07 -2.73 -0.69
N LEU A 107 -13.26 -3.87 -0.04
CA LEU A 107 -14.54 -4.59 -0.05
C LEU A 107 -15.61 -3.91 0.82
N SER A 108 -15.22 -3.29 1.93
CA SER A 108 -16.17 -2.54 2.76
C SER A 108 -16.67 -1.27 2.05
N LEU A 109 -15.82 -0.63 1.27
CA LEU A 109 -16.21 0.52 0.44
C LEU A 109 -17.15 0.15 -0.71
N ALA A 110 -17.11 -1.12 -1.13
CA ALA A 110 -17.91 -1.65 -2.22
C ALA A 110 -19.17 -2.40 -1.76
N GLU A 111 -19.44 -2.44 -0.45
CA GLU A 111 -20.59 -3.15 0.10
C GLU A 111 -21.89 -2.66 -0.52
N ASN A 112 -22.76 -3.61 -0.89
CA ASN A 112 -24.06 -3.37 -1.49
C ASN A 112 -24.02 -2.71 -2.88
N LEU A 113 -22.85 -2.57 -3.50
CA LEU A 113 -22.68 -2.03 -4.86
C LEU A 113 -22.49 -3.14 -5.90
N ASN A 114 -22.92 -2.84 -7.13
CA ASN A 114 -22.58 -3.66 -8.29
C ASN A 114 -21.15 -3.33 -8.72
N VAL A 115 -20.31 -4.35 -8.78
CA VAL A 115 -18.89 -4.19 -9.05
C VAL A 115 -18.40 -5.23 -10.05
N ARG A 116 -17.25 -4.93 -10.64
CA ARG A 116 -16.39 -5.90 -11.29
C ARG A 116 -15.17 -6.15 -10.39
N ILE A 117 -14.97 -7.40 -10.00
CA ILE A 117 -13.86 -7.84 -9.15
C ILE A 117 -12.82 -8.51 -10.01
N TYR A 118 -11.56 -8.13 -9.83
CA TYR A 118 -10.40 -8.83 -10.37
C TYR A 118 -9.65 -9.50 -9.24
N GLY A 119 -9.20 -10.73 -9.47
CA GLY A 119 -8.47 -11.47 -8.46
C GLY A 119 -8.05 -12.85 -8.94
N ARG A 120 -7.43 -13.60 -8.04
CA ARG A 120 -7.11 -15.02 -8.24
C ARG A 120 -8.17 -15.87 -7.56
N VAL A 121 -8.65 -16.89 -8.25
CA VAL A 121 -9.49 -17.92 -7.62
C VAL A 121 -8.56 -18.85 -6.84
N SER A 122 -8.76 -18.90 -5.53
CA SER A 122 -8.15 -19.84 -4.61
C SER A 122 -9.23 -20.76 -4.05
N LYS A 123 -8.83 -21.77 -3.29
CA LYS A 123 -9.75 -22.63 -2.55
C LYS A 123 -9.60 -22.36 -1.06
N MET A 124 -10.70 -22.45 -0.32
CA MET A 124 -10.67 -22.51 1.14
C MET A 124 -9.88 -23.73 1.62
N GLN A 125 -9.57 -23.81 2.91
CA GLN A 125 -8.95 -24.97 3.54
C GLN A 125 -9.76 -26.27 3.33
N ASP A 126 -11.06 -26.16 3.07
CA ASP A 126 -11.93 -27.30 2.75
C ASP A 126 -11.61 -27.94 1.37
N GLY A 127 -10.82 -27.27 0.53
CA GLY A 127 -10.46 -27.72 -0.82
C GLY A 127 -11.62 -27.79 -1.81
N LYS A 128 -12.82 -27.32 -1.46
CA LYS A 128 -14.04 -27.42 -2.26
C LYS A 128 -14.59 -26.05 -2.63
N THR A 129 -14.55 -25.10 -1.70
CA THR A 129 -15.16 -23.79 -1.85
C THR A 129 -14.19 -22.82 -2.49
N ASP A 130 -14.62 -22.19 -3.58
CA ASP A 130 -13.81 -21.21 -4.31
C ASP A 130 -13.91 -19.83 -3.64
N VAL A 131 -12.74 -19.19 -3.47
CA VAL A 131 -12.58 -17.84 -2.89
C VAL A 131 -11.77 -16.99 -3.84
N ILE A 132 -12.22 -15.77 -4.10
CA ILE A 132 -11.44 -14.81 -4.87
C ILE A 132 -10.59 -13.99 -3.90
N ASP A 133 -9.27 -14.09 -4.08
CA ASP A 133 -8.31 -13.15 -3.50
C ASP A 133 -8.33 -11.87 -4.34
N VAL A 134 -8.98 -10.84 -3.81
CA VAL A 134 -9.33 -9.63 -4.55
C VAL A 134 -8.11 -8.72 -4.69
N SER A 135 -7.70 -8.48 -5.94
CA SER A 135 -6.68 -7.49 -6.27
C SER A 135 -7.30 -6.11 -6.48
N GLU A 136 -8.40 -6.03 -7.24
CA GLU A 136 -9.00 -4.76 -7.69
C GLU A 136 -10.53 -4.85 -7.71
N VAL A 137 -11.18 -3.73 -7.38
CA VAL A 137 -12.64 -3.58 -7.40
C VAL A 137 -12.98 -2.35 -8.23
N VAL A 138 -13.78 -2.55 -9.29
CA VAL A 138 -14.30 -1.48 -10.14
C VAL A 138 -15.78 -1.32 -9.87
N ILE A 139 -16.18 -0.19 -9.29
CA ILE A 139 -17.58 0.12 -9.02
C ILE A 139 -18.28 0.49 -10.33
N LYS A 140 -19.36 -0.20 -10.66
CA LYS A 140 -20.22 0.17 -11.78
C LYS A 140 -21.24 1.19 -11.28
N ASN A 141 -21.08 2.46 -11.64
CA ASN A 141 -22.13 3.44 -11.42
C ASN A 141 -23.31 3.13 -12.34
N ALA A 142 -24.52 3.06 -11.76
CA ALA A 142 -25.78 2.91 -12.50
C ALA A 142 -26.24 4.24 -13.11
N SER A 143 -25.31 5.06 -13.59
CA SER A 143 -25.61 6.33 -14.25
C SER A 143 -25.56 6.14 -15.76
N ASP A 144 -26.66 5.62 -16.30
CA ASP A 144 -27.16 5.99 -17.62
C ASP A 144 -28.43 6.85 -17.42
#